data_AF-A0A8T7MF59-F1
#
_entry.id   AF-A0A8T7MF59-F1
#
_cell.length_a   1.000
_cell.length_b   1.000
_cell.length_c   1.000
_cell.angle_alpha   90.00
_cell.angle_beta   90.00
_cell.angle_gamma   90.00
#
_symmetry.space_group_name_H-M   'P 1'
#
loop_
_entity.id
_entity.type
_entity.pdbx_description
1 polymer ?
#
loop_
_entity_poly.entity_id
_entity_poly.type
_entity_poly.pdbx_seq_one_letter_code
_entity_poly.pdbx_strand_id
1 'polypeptide(L)'
;MKQIMRGQRSKLSDLVASTVIQIGVFVAGSAGQTFDLSCFGVDSNNQLSDERYFIFYNQKTSPEGAIRLIGGQNGDLETFLLGFSRLPKTIKKLVFTISLDGSGTMSQISRGYLRLMDGEVEQARFSFSGQDFNSEKAVIVAELYFKEVWRFVAVGQGFDGGLGELLKHFGGKEATA
;
A
#
# COMPACT_ATOMS: atom_id res chain seq x y z
N MET A 1 -15.37 9.98 -9.62
CA MET A 1 -14.03 9.58 -9.16
C MET A 1 -13.23 10.81 -8.78
N LYS A 2 -12.69 10.85 -7.56
CA LYS A 2 -11.93 11.97 -6.97
C LYS A 2 -10.43 11.77 -7.16
N GLN A 3 -9.72 12.79 -7.63
CA GLN A 3 -8.26 12.79 -7.63
C GLN A 3 -7.74 13.17 -6.24
N ILE A 4 -6.77 12.42 -5.74
CA ILE A 4 -6.08 12.66 -4.48
C ILE A 4 -4.68 13.18 -4.78
N MET A 5 -4.28 14.24 -4.10
CA MET A 5 -2.93 14.79 -4.18
C MET A 5 -2.03 14.21 -3.09
N ARG A 6 -0.73 14.13 -3.34
CA ARG A 6 0.27 13.77 -2.33
C ARG A 6 0.11 14.68 -1.09
N GLY A 7 0.14 14.06 0.10
CA GLY A 7 -0.08 14.72 1.39
C GLY A 7 -1.54 15.00 1.75
N GLN A 8 -2.49 14.82 0.83
CA GLN A 8 -3.90 15.07 1.10
C GLN A 8 -4.48 13.99 2.03
N ARG A 9 -5.06 14.43 3.14
CA ARG A 9 -5.73 13.58 4.13
C ARG A 9 -7.25 13.69 3.96
N SER A 10 -7.94 12.56 3.83
CA SER A 10 -9.41 12.50 3.78
C SER A 10 -9.93 11.53 4.84
N LYS A 11 -11.14 11.74 5.39
CA LYS A 11 -11.81 10.64 6.10
C LYS A 11 -12.15 9.57 5.06
N LEU A 12 -12.00 8.30 5.43
CA LEU A 12 -12.29 7.22 4.50
C LEU A 12 -13.79 7.22 4.10
N SER A 13 -14.67 7.51 5.05
CA SER A 13 -16.12 7.63 4.84
C SER A 13 -16.53 8.72 3.84
N ASP A 14 -15.65 9.69 3.57
CA ASP A 14 -15.91 10.74 2.56
C ASP A 14 -15.53 10.27 1.15
N LEU A 15 -14.87 9.11 1.03
CA LEU A 15 -14.42 8.51 -0.23
C LEU A 15 -15.22 7.26 -0.58
N VAL A 16 -15.53 6.42 0.41
CA VAL A 16 -16.20 5.12 0.23
C VAL A 16 -17.28 4.95 1.29
N ALA A 17 -18.35 4.23 0.95
CA ALA A 17 -19.48 3.97 1.85
C ALA A 17 -19.41 2.57 2.47
N SER A 18 -18.86 1.60 1.76
CA SER A 18 -18.80 0.21 2.22
C SER A 18 -17.76 -0.02 3.32
N THR A 19 -18.05 -0.98 4.20
CA THR A 19 -17.10 -1.48 5.22
C THR A 19 -16.07 -2.47 4.64
N VAL A 20 -16.29 -2.91 3.40
CA VAL A 20 -15.37 -3.71 2.62
C VAL A 20 -15.06 -2.93 1.34
N ILE A 21 -13.77 -2.69 1.09
CA ILE A 21 -13.32 -1.94 -0.10
C ILE A 21 -12.13 -2.64 -0.74
N GLN A 22 -11.78 -2.21 -1.95
CA GLN A 22 -10.56 -2.67 -2.62
C GLN A 22 -9.58 -1.50 -2.79
N ILE A 23 -8.29 -1.78 -2.60
CA ILE A 23 -7.20 -0.91 -2.97
C ILE A 23 -6.51 -1.53 -4.18
N GLY A 24 -6.78 -0.97 -5.36
CA GLY A 24 -6.15 -1.37 -6.61
C GLY A 24 -4.85 -0.59 -6.80
N VAL A 25 -3.79 -1.27 -7.23
CA VAL A 25 -2.49 -0.64 -7.47
C VAL A 25 -1.94 -1.09 -8.82
N PHE A 26 -1.46 -0.13 -9.59
CA PHE A 26 -0.77 -0.34 -10.85
C PHE A 26 0.56 0.40 -10.82
N VAL A 27 1.60 -0.22 -11.35
CA VAL A 27 2.89 0.41 -11.59
C VAL A 27 3.51 -0.19 -12.85
N ALA A 28 4.08 0.67 -13.68
CA ALA A 28 4.84 0.29 -14.85
C ALA A 28 6.17 1.04 -14.86
N GLY A 29 7.25 0.35 -15.16
CA GLY A 29 8.61 0.89 -15.25
C GLY A 29 9.29 0.49 -16.56
N SER A 30 10.62 0.52 -16.55
CA SER A 30 11.45 0.06 -17.65
C SER A 30 11.40 -1.46 -17.78
N ALA A 31 11.71 -1.97 -18.98
CA ALA A 31 11.75 -3.42 -19.22
C ALA A 31 12.73 -4.12 -18.27
N GLY A 32 12.30 -5.26 -17.70
CA GLY A 32 13.10 -6.05 -16.76
C GLY A 32 13.00 -5.61 -15.30
N GLN A 33 12.24 -4.55 -14.98
CA GLN A 33 11.94 -4.16 -13.60
C GLN A 33 10.75 -4.96 -13.06
N THR A 34 10.91 -5.54 -11.87
CA THR A 34 9.84 -6.21 -11.13
C THR A 34 9.47 -5.37 -9.93
N PHE A 35 8.18 -5.07 -9.80
CA PHE A 35 7.65 -4.30 -8.67
C PHE A 35 6.84 -5.22 -7.76
N ASP A 36 7.25 -5.30 -6.50
CA ASP A 36 6.53 -6.02 -5.46
C ASP A 36 5.62 -5.07 -4.69
N LEU A 37 4.38 -5.50 -4.49
CA LEU A 37 3.35 -4.74 -3.80
C LEU A 37 3.01 -5.40 -2.48
N SER A 38 2.98 -4.58 -1.43
CA SER A 38 2.76 -5.07 -0.08
C SER A 38 1.84 -4.16 0.73
N CYS A 39 1.20 -4.75 1.73
CA CYS A 39 0.38 -4.05 2.73
C CYS A 39 0.81 -4.46 4.13
N PHE A 40 1.16 -3.49 4.99
CA PHE A 40 1.56 -3.77 6.37
C PHE A 40 0.48 -3.35 7.36
N GLY A 41 0.09 -4.26 8.25
CA GLY A 41 -0.69 -3.93 9.44
C GLY A 41 0.20 -3.45 10.58
N VAL A 42 0.08 -2.18 10.92
CA VAL A 42 0.95 -1.45 11.86
C VAL A 42 0.17 -1.07 13.12
N ASP A 43 0.83 -1.18 14.27
CA ASP A 43 0.27 -0.94 15.60
C ASP A 43 0.29 0.55 16.02
N SER A 44 -0.09 0.83 17.26
CA SER A 44 -0.08 2.19 17.82
C SER A 44 1.31 2.78 18.05
N ASN A 45 2.36 1.94 18.09
CA ASN A 45 3.75 2.36 18.24
C ASN A 45 4.42 2.60 16.89
N ASN A 46 3.65 2.56 15.80
CA ASN A 46 4.15 2.62 14.42
C ASN A 46 5.15 1.49 14.12
N GLN A 47 4.89 0.29 14.65
CA GLN A 47 5.64 -0.95 14.37
C GLN A 47 4.73 -1.96 13.67
N LEU A 48 5.31 -2.90 12.91
CA LEU A 48 4.57 -4.02 12.35
C LEU A 48 3.90 -4.78 13.49
N SER A 49 2.57 -4.90 13.46
CA SER A 49 1.82 -5.43 14.60
C SER A 49 2.13 -6.90 14.87
N ASP A 50 2.38 -7.67 13.81
CA ASP A 50 2.73 -9.09 13.79
C ASP A 50 3.15 -9.43 12.34
N GLU A 51 4.13 -10.31 12.15
CA GLU A 51 4.64 -10.70 10.82
C GLU A 51 3.53 -11.20 9.87
N ARG A 52 2.44 -11.77 10.41
CA ARG A 52 1.27 -12.25 9.66
C ARG A 52 0.44 -11.12 9.03
N TYR A 53 0.69 -9.86 9.39
CA TYR A 53 0.06 -8.69 8.79
C TYR A 53 0.98 -7.97 7.79
N PHE A 54 2.13 -8.57 7.45
CA PHE A 54 2.85 -8.23 6.24
C PHE A 54 2.23 -9.04 5.09
N ILE A 55 1.35 -8.40 4.31
CA ILE A 55 0.63 -9.04 3.21
C ILE A 55 1.33 -8.74 1.89
N PHE A 56 1.77 -9.80 1.21
CA PHE A 56 2.50 -9.77 -0.07
C PHE A 56 2.31 -11.09 -0.82
N TYR A 57 2.96 -11.29 -1.97
CA TYR A 57 2.70 -12.42 -2.87
C TYR A 57 2.85 -13.81 -2.21
N ASN A 58 3.75 -13.98 -1.24
CA ASN A 58 3.93 -15.25 -0.50
C ASN A 58 3.05 -15.36 0.76
N GLN A 59 2.47 -14.26 1.25
CA GLN A 59 1.57 -14.25 2.40
C GLN A 59 0.35 -13.39 2.09
N LYS A 60 -0.60 -13.98 1.36
CA LYS A 60 -1.68 -13.22 0.71
C LYS A 60 -2.84 -12.83 1.63
N THR A 61 -2.89 -13.26 2.88
CA THR A 61 -4.09 -13.11 3.73
C THR A 61 -3.72 -12.95 5.20
N SER A 62 -4.32 -11.96 5.89
CA SER A 62 -4.19 -11.80 7.35
C SER A 62 -4.95 -12.91 8.10
N PRO A 63 -4.61 -13.21 9.37
CA PRO A 63 -5.18 -14.35 10.11
C PRO A 63 -6.71 -14.46 10.09
N GLU A 64 -7.38 -13.31 10.12
CA GLU A 64 -8.83 -13.13 10.16
C GLU A 64 -9.43 -12.76 8.79
N GLY A 65 -8.61 -12.73 7.75
CA GLY A 65 -9.01 -12.38 6.39
C GLY A 65 -9.49 -10.93 6.24
N ALA A 66 -9.06 -10.02 7.12
CA ALA A 66 -9.38 -8.61 6.99
C ALA A 66 -8.58 -7.94 5.87
N ILE A 67 -7.37 -8.43 5.57
CA ILE A 67 -6.54 -7.96 4.46
C ILE A 67 -6.26 -9.16 3.57
N ARG A 68 -6.58 -9.05 2.28
CA ARG A 68 -6.33 -10.11 1.29
C ARG A 68 -5.76 -9.52 0.01
N LEU A 69 -4.64 -10.06 -0.45
CA LEU A 69 -4.10 -9.79 -1.78
C LEU A 69 -4.78 -10.74 -2.78
N ILE A 70 -5.52 -10.17 -3.74
CA ILE A 70 -6.40 -10.93 -4.65
C ILE A 70 -5.94 -10.91 -6.12
N GLY A 71 -4.72 -10.47 -6.40
CA GLY A 71 -4.20 -10.39 -7.77
C GLY A 71 -4.65 -9.14 -8.51
N GLY A 72 -4.24 -9.04 -9.77
CA GLY A 72 -4.69 -7.98 -10.68
C GLY A 72 -6.19 -8.05 -10.96
N GLN A 73 -6.87 -6.91 -10.80
CA GLN A 73 -8.30 -6.74 -11.08
C GLN A 73 -8.49 -5.48 -11.93
N ASN A 74 -9.38 -5.51 -12.92
CA ASN A 74 -9.76 -4.29 -13.66
C ASN A 74 -8.57 -3.44 -14.18
N GLY A 75 -7.47 -4.09 -14.59
CA GLY A 75 -6.24 -3.42 -15.07
C GLY A 75 -5.25 -2.98 -13.98
N ASP A 76 -5.49 -3.32 -12.72
CA ASP A 76 -4.50 -3.24 -11.64
C ASP A 76 -3.46 -4.35 -11.77
N LEU A 77 -2.25 -4.09 -11.28
CA LEU A 77 -1.22 -5.13 -11.13
C LEU A 77 -1.55 -6.03 -9.93
N GLU A 78 -1.92 -5.42 -8.81
CA GLU A 78 -2.33 -6.12 -7.59
C GLU A 78 -3.46 -5.35 -6.89
N THR A 79 -4.32 -6.11 -6.18
CA THR A 79 -5.47 -5.55 -5.46
C THR A 79 -5.54 -6.09 -4.04
N PHE A 80 -5.70 -5.20 -3.06
CA PHE A 80 -5.94 -5.55 -1.66
C PHE A 80 -7.42 -5.39 -1.32
N LEU A 81 -8.08 -6.48 -0.94
CA LEU A 81 -9.42 -6.47 -0.36
C LEU A 81 -9.32 -6.23 1.15
N LEU A 82 -9.99 -5.19 1.63
CA LEU A 82 -9.94 -4.75 3.03
C LEU A 82 -11.32 -4.88 3.67
N GLY A 83 -11.43 -5.57 4.80
CA GLY A 83 -12.62 -5.64 5.64
C GLY A 83 -12.39 -5.01 6.99
N PHE A 84 -12.73 -3.74 7.16
CA PHE A 84 -12.39 -2.98 8.37
C PHE A 84 -13.06 -3.49 9.65
N SER A 85 -14.23 -4.12 9.54
CA SER A 85 -14.92 -4.73 10.69
C SER A 85 -14.22 -5.98 11.21
N ARG A 86 -13.37 -6.62 10.40
CA ARG A 86 -12.58 -7.79 10.80
C ARG A 86 -11.21 -7.42 11.35
N LEU A 87 -10.71 -6.22 11.08
CA LEU A 87 -9.40 -5.79 11.57
C LEU A 87 -9.33 -5.83 13.11
N PRO A 88 -8.33 -6.50 13.70
CA PRO A 88 -8.13 -6.42 15.14
C PRO A 88 -7.87 -4.98 15.59
N LYS A 89 -8.27 -4.67 16.83
CA LYS A 89 -8.07 -3.34 17.41
C LYS A 89 -6.59 -2.95 17.57
N THR A 90 -5.67 -3.91 17.54
CA THR A 90 -4.22 -3.67 17.57
C THR A 90 -3.74 -2.98 16.31
N ILE A 91 -4.37 -3.23 15.15
CA ILE A 91 -4.04 -2.56 13.90
C ILE A 91 -4.56 -1.14 13.91
N LYS A 92 -3.65 -0.17 13.86
CA LYS A 92 -3.95 1.27 13.80
C LYS A 92 -3.67 1.88 12.45
N LYS A 93 -2.89 1.21 11.60
CA LYS A 93 -2.53 1.70 10.29
C LYS A 93 -2.34 0.54 9.31
N LEU A 94 -2.75 0.74 8.07
CA LEU A 94 -2.40 -0.09 6.92
C LEU A 94 -1.51 0.74 6.00
N VAL A 95 -0.34 0.22 5.68
CA VAL A 95 0.68 0.91 4.85
C VAL A 95 0.80 0.18 3.53
N PHE A 96 0.54 0.85 2.41
CA PHE A 96 0.65 0.27 1.07
C PHE A 96 1.97 0.68 0.42
N THR A 97 2.77 -0.30 0.04
CA THR A 97 4.14 -0.09 -0.41
C THR A 97 4.39 -0.73 -1.77
N ILE A 98 5.35 -0.15 -2.47
CA ILE A 98 5.92 -0.72 -3.69
C ILE A 98 7.43 -0.81 -3.46
N SER A 99 8.03 -1.98 -3.72
CA SER A 99 9.48 -2.17 -3.75
C SER A 99 9.91 -2.66 -5.12
N LEU A 100 11.10 -2.26 -5.55
CA LEU A 100 11.72 -2.77 -6.76
C LEU A 100 12.57 -3.99 -6.39
N ASP A 101 12.31 -5.12 -7.04
CA ASP A 101 13.18 -6.27 -7.01
C ASP A 101 14.23 -6.16 -8.13
N GLY A 102 15.51 -6.29 -7.76
CA GLY A 102 16.64 -6.15 -8.66
C GLY A 102 17.20 -4.72 -8.82
N SER A 103 17.68 -4.43 -10.03
CA SER A 103 18.40 -3.18 -10.34
C SER A 103 17.47 -2.05 -10.76
N GLY A 104 17.81 -0.83 -10.37
CA GLY A 104 17.11 0.39 -10.78
C GLY A 104 16.61 1.20 -9.59
N THR A 105 15.75 2.17 -9.89
CA THR A 105 15.20 3.13 -8.92
C THR A 105 13.74 3.45 -9.26
N MET A 106 13.01 3.96 -8.27
CA MET A 106 11.61 4.38 -8.41
C MET A 106 11.45 5.55 -9.39
N SER A 107 12.51 6.33 -9.66
CA SER A 107 12.50 7.35 -10.71
C SER A 107 12.34 6.81 -12.14
N GLN A 108 12.48 5.49 -12.33
CA GLN A 108 12.27 4.82 -13.62
C GLN A 108 10.81 4.37 -13.83
N ILE A 109 9.92 4.62 -12.87
CA ILE A 109 8.48 4.41 -13.03
C ILE A 109 7.96 5.34 -14.14
N SER A 110 7.41 4.76 -15.19
CA SER A 110 6.77 5.53 -16.26
C SER A 110 5.37 6.00 -15.86
N ARG A 111 4.62 5.14 -15.16
CA ARG A 111 3.26 5.44 -14.69
C ARG A 111 2.90 4.54 -13.51
N GLY A 112 2.32 5.12 -12.47
CA GLY A 112 1.72 4.37 -11.38
C GLY A 112 0.48 5.04 -10.81
N TYR A 113 -0.35 4.25 -10.16
CA TYR A 113 -1.46 4.77 -9.36
C TYR A 113 -1.84 3.79 -8.25
N LEU A 114 -2.46 4.35 -7.21
CA LEU A 114 -3.24 3.62 -6.22
C LEU A 114 -4.66 4.17 -6.25
N ARG A 115 -5.66 3.29 -6.25
CA ARG A 115 -7.08 3.66 -6.30
C ARG A 115 -7.90 2.96 -5.23
N LEU A 116 -8.96 3.62 -4.80
CA LEU A 116 -9.97 3.09 -3.89
C LEU A 116 -11.19 2.70 -4.72
N MET A 117 -11.58 1.44 -4.62
CA MET A 117 -12.78 0.89 -5.23
C MET A 117 -13.81 0.59 -4.14
N ASP A 118 -15.05 1.00 -4.38
CA ASP A 118 -16.22 0.58 -3.60
C ASP A 118 -17.09 -0.30 -4.50
N GLY A 119 -17.05 -1.61 -4.28
CA GLY A 119 -17.46 -2.60 -5.28
C GLY A 119 -16.62 -2.47 -6.56
N GLU A 120 -17.28 -2.39 -7.70
CA GLU A 120 -16.65 -2.19 -9.02
C GLU A 120 -16.46 -0.71 -9.40
N VAL A 121 -16.83 0.23 -8.52
CA VAL A 121 -16.81 1.66 -8.82
C VAL A 121 -15.56 2.31 -8.23
N GLU A 122 -14.77 2.95 -9.09
CA GLU A 122 -13.61 3.73 -8.67
C GLU A 122 -14.03 5.05 -8.02
N GLN A 123 -13.77 5.17 -6.72
CA GLN A 123 -14.16 6.34 -5.94
C GLN A 123 -13.06 7.39 -5.91
N ALA A 124 -11.81 6.98 -5.70
CA ALA A 124 -10.68 7.88 -5.60
C ALA A 124 -9.40 7.28 -6.20
N ARG A 125 -8.50 8.14 -6.69
CA ARG A 125 -7.22 7.75 -7.27
C ARG A 125 -6.11 8.72 -6.88
N PHE A 126 -4.96 8.19 -6.49
CA PHE A 126 -3.70 8.89 -6.42
C PHE A 126 -2.81 8.39 -7.55
N SER A 127 -2.40 9.29 -8.45
CA SER A 127 -1.50 8.96 -9.56
C SER A 127 -0.10 9.48 -9.24
N PHE A 128 0.92 8.72 -9.62
CA PHE A 128 2.33 9.06 -9.41
C PHE A 128 3.18 8.58 -10.60
N SER A 129 4.38 9.12 -10.71
CA SER A 129 5.36 8.77 -11.73
C SER A 129 6.78 8.79 -11.15
N GLY A 130 7.77 8.43 -11.94
CA GLY A 130 9.17 8.53 -11.56
C GLY A 130 9.62 9.96 -11.22
N GLN A 131 8.89 11.00 -11.62
CA GLN A 131 9.19 12.39 -11.23
C GLN A 131 8.92 12.66 -9.74
N ASP A 132 8.16 11.80 -9.07
CA ASP A 132 7.88 11.92 -7.64
C ASP A 132 9.01 11.35 -6.76
N PHE A 133 9.99 10.68 -7.39
CA PHE A 133 11.03 9.87 -6.74
C PHE A 133 12.42 10.14 -7.38
N ASN A 134 13.47 9.73 -6.68
CA ASN A 134 14.86 9.88 -7.04
C ASN A 134 15.58 8.51 -7.02
N SER A 135 16.43 8.26 -6.02
CA SER A 135 17.27 7.08 -5.86
C SER A 135 16.58 5.92 -5.15
N GLU A 136 15.34 6.11 -4.70
CA GLU A 136 14.69 5.17 -3.80
C GLU A 136 14.38 3.84 -4.50
N LYS A 137 14.44 2.75 -3.73
CA LYS A 137 14.13 1.38 -4.19
C LYS A 137 12.85 0.82 -3.58
N ALA A 138 12.30 1.49 -2.57
CA ALA A 138 10.99 1.21 -2.01
C ALA A 138 10.26 2.51 -1.68
N VAL A 139 8.93 2.51 -1.78
CA VAL A 139 8.08 3.67 -1.48
C VAL A 139 6.83 3.25 -0.72
N ILE A 140 6.42 4.09 0.24
CA ILE A 140 5.07 4.10 0.80
C ILE A 140 4.21 4.99 -0.09
N VAL A 141 3.24 4.39 -0.78
CA VAL A 141 2.35 5.12 -1.70
C VAL A 141 1.19 5.75 -0.96
N ALA A 142 0.58 5.00 -0.04
CA ALA A 142 -0.54 5.48 0.76
C ALA A 142 -0.58 4.81 2.14
N GLU A 143 -1.26 5.48 3.05
CA GLU A 143 -1.64 4.93 4.35
C GLU A 143 -3.14 5.06 4.56
N LEU A 144 -3.72 4.01 5.15
CA LEU A 144 -4.97 4.12 5.88
C LEU A 144 -4.63 4.11 7.36
N TYR A 145 -5.09 5.07 8.14
CA TYR A 145 -4.80 5.13 9.58
C TYR A 145 -6.05 5.47 10.38
N PHE A 146 -6.12 4.92 11.59
CA PHE A 146 -7.22 5.13 12.50
C PHE A 146 -6.93 6.30 13.44
N LYS A 147 -7.79 7.32 13.40
CA LYS A 147 -7.81 8.43 14.37
C LYS A 147 -9.27 8.80 14.62
N GLU A 148 -9.89 8.13 15.61
CA GLU A 148 -11.34 8.09 15.88
C GLU A 148 -12.18 7.47 14.75
N VAL A 149 -11.83 7.78 13.51
CA VAL A 149 -12.31 7.19 12.26
C VAL A 149 -11.12 6.81 11.38
N TRP A 150 -11.33 5.91 10.42
CA TRP A 150 -10.33 5.61 9.39
C TRP A 150 -10.16 6.80 8.45
N ARG A 151 -8.90 7.07 8.10
CA ARG A 151 -8.50 8.16 7.22
C ARG A 151 -7.53 7.64 6.18
N PHE A 152 -7.60 8.22 4.98
CA PHE A 152 -6.70 7.94 3.87
C PHE A 152 -5.73 9.10 3.68
N VAL A 153 -4.47 8.78 3.36
CA VAL A 153 -3.47 9.76 2.93
C VAL A 153 -2.59 9.16 1.84
N ALA A 154 -2.39 9.91 0.75
CA ALA A 154 -1.34 9.64 -0.23
C ALA A 154 -0.01 10.19 0.31
N VAL A 155 1.03 9.36 0.38
CA VAL A 155 2.29 9.73 1.06
C VAL A 155 3.41 9.97 0.06
N GLY A 156 3.78 8.95 -0.71
CA GLY A 156 4.94 8.99 -1.62
C GLY A 156 6.27 9.11 -0.89
N GLN A 157 6.43 8.48 0.28
CA GLN A 157 7.72 8.51 1.00
C GLN A 157 8.61 7.38 0.49
N GLY A 158 9.83 7.69 0.05
CA GLY A 158 10.76 6.71 -0.47
C GLY A 158 11.86 6.28 0.53
N PHE A 159 12.49 5.15 0.22
CA PHE A 159 13.56 4.50 0.97
C PHE A 159 14.65 4.02 -0.01
N ASP A 160 15.87 4.56 0.13
CA ASP A 160 17.02 4.22 -0.73
C ASP A 160 17.49 2.78 -0.52
N GLY A 161 17.47 2.29 0.72
CA GLY A 161 17.83 0.93 1.11
C GLY A 161 16.77 -0.13 0.76
N GLY A 162 15.71 0.24 0.05
CA GLY A 162 14.69 -0.70 -0.44
C GLY A 162 13.82 -1.29 0.66
N LEU A 163 13.33 -2.51 0.41
CA LEU A 163 12.40 -3.19 1.32
C LEU A 163 13.01 -3.39 2.72
N GLY A 164 14.28 -3.73 2.83
CA GLY A 164 14.94 -3.94 4.11
C GLY A 164 15.01 -2.70 5.00
N GLU A 165 15.25 -1.51 4.43
CA GLU A 165 15.17 -0.25 5.18
C GLU A 165 13.73 0.07 5.55
N LEU A 166 12.80 -0.12 4.62
CA LEU A 166 11.38 0.09 4.84
C LEU A 166 10.82 -0.83 5.95
N LEU A 167 11.27 -2.09 6.04
CA LEU A 167 10.91 -3.00 7.12
C LEU A 167 11.49 -2.56 8.46
N LYS A 168 12.76 -2.15 8.49
CA LYS A 168 13.40 -1.60 9.70
C LYS A 168 12.67 -0.36 10.22
N HIS A 169 12.14 0.48 9.33
CA HIS A 169 11.32 1.63 9.70
C HIS A 169 10.09 1.25 10.54
N PHE A 170 9.53 0.06 10.31
CA PHE A 170 8.41 -0.50 11.08
C PHE A 170 8.85 -1.58 12.10
N GLY A 171 10.14 -1.65 12.46
CA GLY A 171 10.65 -2.63 13.43
C GLY A 171 10.73 -4.06 12.93
N GLY A 172 10.51 -4.29 11.63
CA GLY A 172 10.64 -5.58 10.98
C GLY A 172 12.07 -5.84 10.49
N LYS A 173 12.28 -7.06 9.99
CA LYS A 173 13.51 -7.50 9.34
C LYS A 173 13.15 -8.32 8.10
N GLU A 174 13.98 -8.26 7.07
CA GLU A 174 13.90 -9.24 5.98
C GLU A 174 14.27 -10.61 6.55
N ALA A 175 13.55 -11.65 6.12
CA ALA A 175 14.01 -13.01 6.35
C ALA A 175 15.28 -13.20 5.51
N THR A 176 16.43 -13.34 6.16
CA THR A 176 17.63 -13.83 5.49
C THR A 176 17.37 -15.26 5.01
N ALA A 177 17.46 -15.46 3.70
CA ALA A 177 17.41 -16.77 3.06
C ALA A 177 18.52 -17.71 3.57
#